data_AF-A0A1C9HVI9-F1
#
_entry.id   AF-A0A1C9HVI9-F1
#
_cell.length_a   1.000
_cell.length_b   1.000
_cell.length_c   1.000
_cell.angle_alpha   90.00
_cell.angle_beta   90.00
_cell.angle_gamma   90.00
#
_symmetry.space_group_name_H-M   'P 1'
#
loop_
_entity.id
_entity.type
_entity.pdbx_description
1 polymer ?
#
loop_
_entity_poly.entity_id
_entity_poly.type
_entity_poly.pdbx_seq_one_letter_code
_entity_poly.pdbx_strand_id
1 'polypeptide(L)'
;MFTFSVVDVRAVIARGHTDAAANGGFRDPHYGLLPDKDERHGLWIVGDEGVYVLSNGKLAEGQRALAVYADECDPKTNPDYRDYKRRISGRRRHRLHRR
;
A
#
# COMPACT_ATOMS: atom_id res chain seq x y z
N MET A 1 14.72 2.92 5.51
CA MET A 1 14.11 2.73 4.17
C MET A 1 13.17 1.54 4.30
N PHE A 2 12.13 1.43 3.47
CA PHE A 2 11.27 0.24 3.48
C PHE A 2 11.69 -0.67 2.34
N THR A 3 11.87 -1.94 2.64
CA THR A 3 12.37 -2.93 1.67
C THR A 3 11.25 -3.87 1.28
N PHE A 4 11.17 -4.18 -0.02
CA PHE A 4 10.18 -5.10 -0.57
C PHE A 4 10.87 -6.06 -1.53
N SER A 5 10.43 -7.31 -1.50
CA SER A 5 10.74 -8.30 -2.55
C SER A 5 10.16 -7.85 -3.89
N VAL A 6 11.01 -7.77 -4.92
CA VAL A 6 10.60 -7.42 -6.28
C VAL A 6 9.60 -8.44 -6.84
N VAL A 7 9.75 -9.72 -6.47
CA VAL A 7 8.83 -10.79 -6.90
C VAL A 7 7.43 -10.55 -6.33
N ASP A 8 7.35 -10.19 -5.04
CA ASP A 8 6.06 -9.99 -4.38
C ASP A 8 5.39 -8.69 -4.84
N VAL A 9 6.16 -7.63 -5.10
CA VAL A 9 5.64 -6.39 -5.73
C VAL A 9 5.07 -6.68 -7.12
N ARG A 10 5.73 -7.52 -7.93
CA ARG A 10 5.21 -7.93 -9.23
C ARG A 10 3.92 -8.73 -9.08
N ALA A 11 3.82 -9.62 -8.09
CA ALA A 11 2.60 -10.37 -7.81
C ALA A 11 1.43 -9.45 -7.43
N VAL A 12 1.69 -8.40 -6.63
CA VAL A 12 0.68 -7.38 -6.26
C VAL A 12 0.16 -6.63 -7.49
N ILE A 13 1.06 -6.19 -8.38
CA ILE A 13 0.69 -5.50 -9.62
C ILE A 13 -0.11 -6.45 -10.52
N ALA A 14 0.39 -7.67 -10.75
CA ALA A 14 -0.28 -8.66 -11.59
C ALA A 14 -1.69 -8.98 -11.08
N ARG A 15 -1.83 -9.15 -9.75
CA ARG A 15 -3.13 -9.36 -9.13
C ARG A 15 -4.07 -8.19 -9.35
N GLY A 16 -3.58 -6.95 -9.20
CA GLY A 16 -4.36 -5.74 -9.47
C GLY A 16 -4.89 -5.68 -10.91
N HIS A 17 -4.09 -6.08 -11.90
CA HIS A 17 -4.52 -6.17 -13.30
C HIS A 17 -5.61 -7.23 -13.49
N THR A 18 -5.42 -8.43 -12.95
CA THR A 18 -6.41 -9.52 -13.07
C THR A 18 -7.74 -9.14 -12.44
N ASP A 19 -7.70 -8.58 -11.23
CA ASP A 19 -8.89 -8.14 -10.50
C ASP A 19 -9.59 -7.01 -11.27
N ALA A 20 -8.85 -6.04 -11.82
CA ALA A 20 -9.42 -4.95 -12.60
C ALA A 20 -10.08 -5.43 -13.90
N ALA A 21 -9.46 -6.37 -14.60
CA ALA A 21 -10.02 -6.96 -15.83
C ALA A 21 -11.32 -7.73 -15.55
N ALA A 22 -11.41 -8.40 -14.40
CA ALA A 22 -12.59 -9.16 -14.00
C ALA A 22 -13.74 -8.29 -13.46
N ASN A 23 -13.42 -7.16 -12.82
CA ASN A 23 -14.38 -6.40 -12.00
C ASN A 23 -14.61 -4.95 -12.46
N GLY A 24 -14.33 -4.63 -13.73
CA GLY A 24 -14.69 -3.34 -14.32
C GLY A 24 -13.76 -2.17 -13.93
N GLY A 25 -12.47 -2.44 -13.77
CA GLY A 25 -11.43 -1.41 -13.63
C GLY A 25 -10.74 -1.36 -12.27
N PHE A 26 -10.06 -0.24 -12.00
CA PHE A 26 -9.29 -0.03 -10.77
C PHE A 26 -10.12 0.65 -9.70
N ARG A 27 -9.75 0.48 -8.43
CA ARG A 27 -10.45 1.10 -7.30
C ARG A 27 -10.20 2.60 -7.25
N ASP A 28 -11.23 3.33 -6.82
CA ASP A 28 -11.12 4.76 -6.54
C ASP A 28 -10.22 4.99 -5.30
N PRO A 29 -9.10 5.72 -5.44
CA PRO A 29 -8.26 6.07 -4.30
C PRO A 29 -8.91 7.07 -3.34
N HIS A 30 -9.99 7.76 -3.75
CA HIS A 30 -10.68 8.79 -2.97
C HIS A 30 -11.93 8.27 -2.24
N TYR A 31 -12.09 6.95 -2.11
CA TYR A 31 -13.21 6.34 -1.38
C TYR A 31 -14.61 6.80 -1.84
N GLY A 32 -14.79 7.04 -3.14
CA GLY A 32 -16.04 7.48 -3.74
C GLY A 32 -16.25 9.00 -3.72
N LEU A 33 -15.32 9.77 -3.18
CA LEU A 33 -15.43 11.24 -3.12
C LEU A 33 -15.19 11.90 -4.49
N LEU A 34 -14.42 11.25 -5.37
CA LEU A 34 -14.06 11.77 -6.69
C LEU A 34 -14.09 10.63 -7.72
N PRO A 35 -15.28 10.11 -8.06
CA PRO A 35 -15.42 9.04 -9.04
C PRO A 35 -14.79 9.44 -10.39
N ASP A 36 -14.24 8.45 -11.10
CA ASP A 36 -13.66 8.54 -12.45
C ASP A 36 -12.39 9.42 -12.59
N LYS A 37 -11.87 10.02 -11.52
CA LYS A 37 -10.71 10.92 -11.63
C LYS A 37 -9.38 10.18 -11.69
N ASP A 38 -9.18 9.24 -10.77
CA ASP A 38 -7.86 8.62 -10.51
C ASP A 38 -7.92 7.08 -10.44
N GLU A 39 -8.96 6.47 -11.02
CA GLU A 39 -9.09 5.00 -11.17
C GLU A 39 -8.12 4.45 -12.23
N ARG A 40 -6.82 4.47 -11.92
CA ARG A 40 -5.73 4.07 -12.84
C ARG A 40 -4.97 2.84 -12.35
N HIS A 41 -4.26 2.19 -13.27
CA HIS A 41 -3.37 1.07 -12.95
C HIS A 41 -2.29 1.48 -11.95
N GLY A 42 -1.94 0.58 -11.03
CA GLY A 42 -0.87 0.82 -10.09
C GLY A 42 -0.89 -0.13 -8.89
N LEU A 43 -0.33 0.35 -7.79
CA LEU A 43 -0.41 -0.25 -6.47
C LEU A 43 -0.56 0.85 -5.43
N TRP A 44 -1.06 0.51 -4.25
CA TRP A 44 -1.18 1.46 -3.14
C TRP A 44 -0.15 1.13 -2.07
N ILE A 45 0.52 2.15 -1.53
CA ILE A 45 1.34 2.03 -0.32
C ILE A 45 0.47 2.45 0.86
N VAL A 46 0.26 1.55 1.81
CA VAL A 46 -0.58 1.79 2.98
C VAL A 46 0.29 1.69 4.23
N GLY A 47 0.02 2.58 5.18
CA GLY A 47 0.81 2.73 6.39
C GLY A 47 -0.07 2.88 7.62
N ASP A 48 -1.08 2.03 7.80
CA ASP A 48 -1.88 1.93 9.02
C ASP A 48 -1.20 0.97 10.01
N GLU A 49 -1.35 -0.35 9.83
CA GLU A 49 -0.78 -1.40 10.68
C GLU A 49 0.53 -1.92 10.10
N GLY A 50 1.58 -1.08 10.12
CA GLY A 50 2.86 -1.36 9.47
C GLY A 50 3.04 -0.52 8.22
N VAL A 51 3.71 -1.08 7.21
CA VAL A 51 3.85 -0.50 5.85
C VAL A 51 3.79 -1.64 4.85
N TYR A 52 2.86 -1.55 3.90
CA TYR A 52 2.67 -2.58 2.88
C TYR A 52 2.24 -2.00 1.55
N VAL A 53 2.45 -2.78 0.49
CA VAL A 53 1.87 -2.53 -0.84
C VAL A 53 0.61 -3.36 -1.01
N LEU A 54 -0.40 -2.79 -1.68
CA LEU A 54 -1.72 -3.39 -1.88
C LEU A 54 -2.12 -3.31 -3.36
N SER A 55 -2.70 -4.38 -3.89
CA SER A 55 -3.20 -4.43 -5.28
C SER A 55 -4.40 -3.49 -5.44
N ASN A 56 -4.49 -2.70 -6.50
CA ASN A 56 -5.53 -1.66 -6.60
C ASN A 56 -6.70 -2.00 -7.56
N GLY A 57 -6.76 -3.20 -8.13
CA GLY A 57 -7.91 -3.62 -8.95
C GLY A 57 -9.21 -3.70 -8.15
N LYS A 58 -10.36 -3.44 -8.80
CA LYS A 58 -11.69 -3.67 -8.22
C LYS A 58 -11.82 -5.14 -7.87
N LEU A 59 -12.43 -5.43 -6.73
CA LEU A 59 -12.56 -6.79 -6.21
C LEU A 59 -13.99 -7.27 -6.38
N ALA A 60 -14.15 -8.58 -6.57
CA ALA A 60 -15.45 -9.21 -6.40
C ALA A 60 -15.89 -9.12 -4.92
N GLU A 61 -17.20 -9.20 -4.69
CA GLU A 61 -17.77 -9.11 -3.35
C GLU A 61 -17.16 -10.17 -2.41
N GLY A 62 -16.77 -9.74 -1.20
CA GLY A 62 -16.15 -10.60 -0.18
C GLY A 62 -14.67 -10.95 -0.40
N GLN A 63 -14.07 -10.59 -1.54
CA GLN A 63 -12.64 -10.81 -1.77
C GLN A 63 -11.77 -9.76 -1.07
N ARG A 64 -10.53 -10.15 -0.72
CA ARG A 64 -9.53 -9.25 -0.15
C ARG A 64 -8.44 -8.98 -1.19
N ALA A 65 -8.00 -7.73 -1.27
CA ALA A 65 -6.84 -7.38 -2.07
C ALA A 65 -5.57 -8.09 -1.56
N LEU A 66 -4.62 -8.31 -2.46
CA LEU A 66 -3.32 -8.85 -2.10
C LEU A 66 -2.47 -7.76 -1.47
N ALA A 67 -2.01 -8.02 -0.23
CA ALA A 67 -1.15 -7.13 0.54
C ALA A 67 0.20 -7.79 0.81
N VAL A 68 1.30 -7.05 0.63
CA VAL A 68 2.67 -7.48 0.91
C VAL A 68 3.35 -6.43 1.78
N TYR A 69 3.79 -6.83 2.97
CA TYR A 69 4.46 -5.96 3.91
C TYR A 69 5.91 -5.70 3.51
N ALA A 70 6.42 -4.52 3.90
CA ALA A 70 7.84 -4.28 3.91
C ALA A 70 8.50 -5.13 4.99
N ASP A 71 9.70 -5.64 4.74
CA ASP A 71 10.41 -6.57 5.63
C ASP A 71 10.54 -6.02 7.06
N GLU A 72 10.81 -4.72 7.19
CA GLU A 72 11.01 -4.08 8.49
C GLU A 72 9.70 -3.67 9.16
N CYS A 73 8.57 -3.76 8.46
CA CYS A 73 7.27 -3.26 8.91
C CYS A 73 6.14 -4.28 8.84
N ASP A 74 6.46 -5.57 8.78
CA ASP A 74 5.49 -6.67 8.87
C ASP A 74 5.20 -7.01 10.35
N PRO A 75 3.95 -6.82 10.83
CA PRO A 75 3.56 -7.16 12.20
C PRO A 75 3.71 -8.64 12.55
N LYS A 76 3.75 -9.54 11.56
CA LYS A 76 3.86 -10.98 11.77
C LYS A 76 5.28 -11.42 12.07
N THR A 77 6.27 -10.73 11.52
CA THR A 77 7.68 -11.14 11.58
C THR A 77 8.52 -10.19 12.41
N ASN A 78 8.10 -8.92 12.57
CA ASN A 78 8.82 -7.93 13.34
C ASN A 78 7.92 -7.30 14.44
N PRO A 79 8.09 -7.66 15.73
CA PRO A 79 7.32 -7.05 16.81
C PRO A 79 7.60 -5.55 16.98
N ASP A 80 8.77 -5.07 16.56
CA ASP A 80 9.21 -3.67 16.68
C ASP A 80 8.84 -2.82 15.47
N TYR A 81 7.96 -3.32 14.58
CA TYR A 81 7.58 -2.66 13.33
C TYR A 81 7.12 -1.21 13.54
N ARG A 82 6.42 -0.94 14.65
CA ARG A 82 5.90 0.39 15.00
C ARG A 82 7.03 1.38 15.27
N ASP A 83 8.06 0.95 15.98
CA ASP A 83 9.23 1.79 16.30
C ASP A 83 10.09 2.05 15.06
N TYR A 84 10.30 1.02 14.24
CA TYR A 84 10.99 1.19 12.97
C TYR A 84 10.29 2.22 12.08
N LYS A 85 8.97 2.06 11.88
CA LYS A 85 8.14 3.00 11.13
C LYS A 85 8.21 4.42 11.70
N ARG A 86 8.06 4.58 13.02
CA ARG A 86 8.17 5.90 13.69
C ARG A 86 9.51 6.57 13.44
N ARG A 87 10.62 5.82 13.47
CA ARG A 87 11.96 6.35 13.22
C ARG A 87 12.14 6.86 11.79
N ILE A 88 11.59 6.14 10.81
CA ILE A 88 11.67 6.52 9.39
C ILE A 88 10.75 7.72 9.09
N SER A 89 9.51 7.71 9.60
CA SER A 89 8.54 8.79 9.40
C SER A 89 8.87 10.06 10.21
N GLY A 90 9.45 9.90 11.40
CA GLY A 90 9.80 10.97 12.34
C GLY A 90 10.97 11.85 11.89
N ARG A 91 11.82 11.39 10.97
CA ARG A 91 12.92 12.19 10.39
C ARG A 91 12.45 13.43 9.61
N ARG A 92 11.15 13.61 9.34
CA ARG A 92 10.60 14.81 8.66
C ARG A 92 10.09 15.92 9.57
N ARG A 93 10.13 15.79 10.91
CA ARG A 93 9.63 16.86 11.83
C ARG A 93 10.70 17.77 12.44
N HIS A 94 11.99 17.60 12.14
CA HIS A 94 13.06 18.38 12.80
C HIS A 94 13.80 19.39 11.91
N ARG A 95 13.15 19.95 10.88
CA ARG A 95 13.74 21.02 10.04
C ARG A 95 12.79 22.17 9.68
N LEU A 96 11.79 22.44 10.50
CA LEU A 96 10.93 23.63 10.37
C LEU A 96 10.69 24.22 11.76
N HIS A 97 11.73 24.79 12.37
CA HIS A 97 11.66 25.84 13.40
C HIS A 97 13.10 26.20 13.81
N ARG A 98 13.80 26.91 12.93
CA ARG A 98 14.90 27.81 13.29
C ARG A 98 14.87 28.98 12.33
N ARG A 99 14.02 29.95 12.64
CA ARG A 99 14.25 31.39 12.49
C ARG A 99 13.52 32.07 13.62
#